data_AF-A0A938D0V0-F1
#
_entry.id   AF-A0A938D0V0-F1
#
_cell.length_a   1.000
_cell.length_b   1.000
_cell.length_c   1.000
_cell.angle_alpha   90.00
_cell.angle_beta   90.00
_cell.angle_gamma   90.00
#
_symmetry.space_group_name_H-M   'P 1'
#
loop_
_entity.id
_entity.type
_entity.pdbx_description
1 polymer ?
#
loop_
_entity_poly.entity_id
_entity_poly.type
_entity_poly.pdbx_seq_one_letter_code
_entity_poly.pdbx_strand_id
1 'polypeptide(L)'
;MHLGLIPNVTVAPPPGYTLHQLLPLDRLRAHLLAADADIRVSRRLFRCGSEARRDDSTLVLRGGEWRDTAGAAWTLDGVTTAEEWRDGDYVPFLETLIQVDDGPGFRNMFAPAFYTVFDSTTQKSFFNDNALKFANTIVVYQIEAFGNWIEGYPACRVDPAR
;
A
#
# COMPACT_ATOMS: atom_id res chain seq x y z
N MET A 1 17.20 -5.30 15.23
CA MET A 1 16.52 -4.00 15.25
C MET A 1 15.75 -3.89 13.95
N HIS A 2 14.45 -3.58 14.00
CA HIS A 2 13.61 -3.55 12.82
C HIS A 2 13.95 -2.32 11.97
N LEU A 3 14.56 -2.55 10.81
CA LEU A 3 14.95 -1.47 9.89
C LEU A 3 13.81 -1.07 8.95
N GLY A 4 12.60 -1.64 9.08
CA GLY A 4 11.47 -1.31 8.22
C GLY A 4 10.11 -1.40 8.90
N LEU A 5 9.10 -0.87 8.22
CA LEU A 5 7.71 -0.91 8.63
C LEU A 5 7.06 -2.21 8.13
N ILE A 6 5.99 -2.66 8.80
CA ILE A 6 5.10 -3.72 8.34
C ILE A 6 4.62 -3.32 6.94
N PRO A 7 4.77 -4.20 5.93
CA PRO A 7 4.37 -3.88 4.57
C PRO A 7 2.90 -3.50 4.50
N ASN A 8 2.55 -2.47 3.75
CA ASN A 8 1.16 -2.15 3.45
C ASN A 8 0.72 -2.89 2.20
N VAL A 9 -0.39 -3.64 2.25
CA VAL A 9 -0.88 -4.43 1.12
C VAL A 9 -2.17 -3.80 0.60
N THR A 10 -2.10 -3.21 -0.59
CA THR A 10 -3.20 -2.52 -1.25
C THR A 10 -3.66 -3.32 -2.46
N VAL A 11 -4.96 -3.51 -2.66
CA VAL A 11 -5.45 -4.06 -3.93
C VAL A 11 -5.08 -3.13 -5.10
N ALA A 12 -4.77 -3.72 -6.26
CA ALA A 12 -4.60 -2.96 -7.50
C ALA A 12 -5.86 -2.14 -7.87
N PRO A 13 -5.73 -1.07 -8.68
CA PRO A 13 -6.89 -0.32 -9.14
C PRO A 13 -7.80 -1.21 -10.00
N PRO A 14 -9.13 -1.03 -9.91
CA PRO A 14 -10.06 -1.64 -10.85
C PRO A 14 -9.77 -1.19 -12.29
N PRO A 15 -10.22 -1.96 -13.30
CA PRO A 15 -10.11 -1.57 -14.70
C PRO A 15 -10.70 -0.17 -14.96
N GLY A 16 -9.94 0.69 -15.63
CA GLY A 16 -10.35 2.07 -15.92
C GLY A 16 -10.10 3.09 -14.79
N TYR A 17 -9.42 2.67 -13.72
CA TYR A 17 -8.93 3.56 -12.66
C TYR A 17 -7.40 3.60 -12.61
N THR A 18 -6.87 4.71 -12.11
CA THR A 18 -5.48 4.85 -11.71
C THR A 18 -5.40 4.92 -10.18
N LEU A 19 -4.50 4.14 -9.61
CA LEU A 19 -4.15 4.20 -8.20
C LEU A 19 -3.07 5.26 -8.03
N HIS A 20 -3.32 6.20 -7.12
CA HIS A 20 -2.33 7.15 -6.61
C HIS A 20 -2.02 6.83 -5.16
N GLN A 21 -0.75 6.57 -4.87
CA GLN A 21 -0.24 6.40 -3.53
C GLN A 21 0.59 7.63 -3.16
N LEU A 22 0.24 8.27 -2.05
CA LEU A 22 1.01 9.38 -1.48
C LEU A 22 1.36 9.05 -0.02
N LEU A 23 2.66 8.92 0.25
CA LEU A 23 3.13 8.66 1.61
C LEU A 23 3.00 9.92 2.49
N PRO A 24 2.55 9.79 3.75
CA PRO A 24 2.34 10.92 4.64
C PRO A 24 3.69 11.33 5.27
N LEU A 25 4.50 12.07 4.52
CA LEU A 25 5.89 12.40 4.87
C LEU A 25 6.07 13.00 6.26
N ASP A 26 5.18 13.89 6.70
CA ASP A 26 5.26 14.49 8.05
C ASP A 26 5.05 13.44 9.15
N ARG A 27 4.13 12.49 8.92
CA ARG A 27 3.88 11.39 9.85
C ARG A 27 5.04 10.40 9.83
N LEU A 28 5.56 10.07 8.65
CA LEU A 28 6.75 9.23 8.51
C LEU A 28 7.95 9.83 9.25
N ARG A 29 8.16 11.14 9.12
CA ARG A 29 9.20 11.89 9.84
C ARG A 29 9.06 11.78 11.35
N ALA A 30 7.84 11.89 11.87
CA ALA A 30 7.55 11.77 13.30
C ALA A 30 7.85 10.37 13.88
N HIS A 31 7.85 9.34 13.02
CA HIS A 31 8.22 7.97 13.40
C HIS A 31 9.72 7.70 13.36
N LEU A 32 10.54 8.52 12.69
CA LEU A 32 11.99 8.30 12.62
C LEU A 32 12.69 8.66 13.94
N LEU A 33 13.76 7.91 14.25
CA LEU A 33 14.60 8.14 15.43
C LEU A 33 15.69 9.19 15.22
N ALA A 34 16.05 9.51 13.97
CA ALA A 34 17.08 10.51 13.64
C ALA A 34 16.53 11.71 12.88
N ALA A 35 17.37 12.76 12.83
CA ALA A 35 17.21 13.90 11.92
C ALA A 35 17.74 13.61 10.51
N ASP A 36 18.65 12.64 10.38
CA ASP A 36 19.24 12.21 9.12
C ASP A 36 18.92 10.73 8.88
N ALA A 37 18.41 10.40 7.71
CA ALA A 37 18.13 9.02 7.30
C ALA A 37 18.00 8.90 5.78
N ASP A 38 18.39 7.74 5.24
CA ASP A 38 18.04 7.31 3.89
C ASP A 38 17.00 6.21 3.97
N ILE A 39 15.86 6.43 3.32
CA ILE A 39 14.70 5.56 3.43
C ILE A 39 14.36 5.02 2.06
N ARG A 40 14.43 3.70 1.92
CA ARG A 40 13.98 3.00 0.74
C ARG A 40 12.50 2.67 0.83
N VAL A 41 11.76 3.04 -0.20
CA VAL A 41 10.37 2.64 -0.41
C VAL A 41 10.35 1.65 -1.56
N SER A 42 10.02 0.40 -1.26
CA SER A 42 9.88 -0.68 -2.24
C SER A 42 8.41 -0.98 -2.48
N ARG A 43 7.99 -0.91 -3.73
CA ARG A 43 6.63 -1.18 -4.18
C ARG A 43 6.65 -2.39 -5.09
N ARG A 44 6.02 -3.47 -4.66
CA ARG A 44 6.02 -4.75 -5.35
C ARG A 44 4.60 -5.11 -5.74
N LEU A 45 4.35 -5.23 -7.03
CA LEU A 45 3.08 -5.70 -7.56
C LEU A 45 3.15 -7.22 -7.67
N PHE A 46 2.24 -7.92 -7.01
CA PHE A 46 2.08 -9.35 -7.09
C PHE A 46 0.83 -9.71 -7.87
N ARG A 47 0.95 -10.74 -8.71
CA ARG A 47 -0.14 -11.31 -9.48
C ARG A 47 -0.01 -12.83 -9.46
N CYS A 48 -1.09 -13.53 -9.13
CA CYS A 48 -1.11 -15.00 -9.01
C CYS A 48 0.03 -15.55 -8.14
N GLY A 49 0.31 -14.89 -7.00
CA GLY A 49 1.37 -15.28 -6.07
C GLY A 49 2.80 -15.00 -6.53
N SER A 50 3.01 -14.41 -7.71
CA SER A 50 4.33 -14.07 -8.25
C SER A 50 4.53 -12.56 -8.34
N GLU A 51 5.76 -12.08 -8.11
CA GLU A 51 6.10 -10.67 -8.32
C GLU A 51 6.09 -10.34 -9.82
N ALA A 52 5.21 -9.43 -10.23
CA ALA A 52 5.04 -9.00 -11.61
C ALA A 52 5.82 -7.70 -11.91
N ARG A 53 5.97 -6.83 -10.91
CA ARG A 53 6.69 -5.55 -11.04
C ARG A 53 7.26 -5.13 -9.69
N ARG A 54 8.40 -4.45 -9.73
CA ARG A 54 9.01 -3.81 -8.57
C ARG A 54 9.51 -2.41 -8.91
N ASP A 55 9.17 -1.46 -8.06
CA ASP A 55 9.63 -0.08 -8.12
C ASP A 55 10.25 0.30 -6.77
N ASP A 56 11.55 0.58 -6.76
CA ASP A 56 12.27 1.06 -5.58
C ASP A 56 12.54 2.56 -5.73
N SER A 57 12.36 3.31 -4.63
CA SER A 57 12.65 4.74 -4.57
C SER A 57 13.27 5.10 -3.23
N THR A 58 14.01 6.21 -3.17
CA THR A 58 14.66 6.67 -1.95
C THR A 58 14.11 8.02 -1.52
N LEU A 59 13.80 8.14 -0.24
CA LEU A 59 13.51 9.40 0.43
C LEU A 59 14.71 9.78 1.30
N VAL A 60 15.16 11.02 1.18
CA VAL A 60 16.36 11.50 1.85
C VAL A 60 15.97 12.54 2.89
N LEU A 61 16.25 12.25 4.16
CA LEU A 61 16.05 13.17 5.28
C LEU A 61 17.39 13.72 5.75
N ARG A 62 17.54 15.05 5.82
CA ARG A 62 18.74 15.70 6.36
C ARG A 62 18.38 16.92 7.19
N GLY A 63 18.90 17.01 8.41
CA GLY A 63 18.58 18.08 9.37
C GLY A 63 17.12 18.04 9.83
N GLY A 64 16.43 16.91 9.68
CA GLY A 64 15.01 16.76 9.98
C GLY A 64 14.06 17.17 8.85
N GLU A 65 14.60 17.56 7.68
CA GLU A 65 13.84 17.98 6.50
C GLU A 65 14.02 17.01 5.34
N TRP A 66 12.96 16.80 4.55
CA TRP A 66 13.01 16.00 3.33
C TRP A 66 13.71 16.78 2.21
N ARG A 67 14.76 16.20 1.63
CA ARG A 67 15.53 16.80 0.53
C ARG A 67 14.98 16.43 -0.84
N ASP A 68 14.44 15.21 -0.96
CA ASP A 68 13.73 14.72 -2.12
C ASP A 68 12.51 13.93 -1.67
N THR A 69 11.35 14.30 -2.23
CA THR A 69 10.04 13.73 -1.91
C THR A 69 9.42 12.98 -3.08
N ALA A 70 10.09 12.92 -4.24
CA ALA A 70 9.52 12.28 -5.43
C ALA A 70 9.14 10.82 -5.18
N GLY A 71 9.97 10.09 -4.42
CA GLY A 71 9.70 8.70 -4.02
C GLY A 71 8.46 8.49 -3.14
N ALA A 72 7.85 9.56 -2.61
CA ALA A 72 6.65 9.48 -1.78
C ALA A 72 5.37 9.37 -2.61
N ALA A 73 5.40 9.84 -3.86
CA ALA A 73 4.29 9.73 -4.79
C ALA A 73 4.53 8.56 -5.76
N TRP A 74 3.48 7.81 -6.04
CA TRP A 74 3.54 6.71 -7.01
C TRP A 74 2.18 6.44 -7.62
N THR A 75 2.17 6.05 -8.89
CA THR A 75 0.95 5.80 -9.66
C THR A 75 0.96 4.43 -10.32
N LEU A 76 -0.22 3.81 -10.42
CA LEU A 76 -0.41 2.54 -11.09
C LEU A 76 -1.71 2.54 -11.89
N ASP A 77 -1.64 2.12 -13.14
CA ASP A 77 -2.76 2.00 -14.05
C ASP A 77 -2.61 0.73 -14.90
N GLY A 78 -3.73 0.27 -15.48
CA GLY A 78 -3.71 -0.76 -16.53
C GLY A 78 -3.19 -2.14 -16.11
N VAL A 79 -3.27 -2.51 -14.83
CA VAL A 79 -2.72 -3.79 -14.33
C VAL A 79 -3.69 -4.97 -14.37
N THR A 80 -4.96 -4.74 -14.66
CA THR A 80 -6.00 -5.79 -14.69
C THR A 80 -7.07 -5.44 -15.72
N THR A 81 -7.55 -6.45 -16.43
CA THR A 81 -8.66 -6.33 -17.39
C THR A 81 -10.02 -6.46 -16.70
N ALA A 82 -11.09 -6.04 -17.38
CA ALA A 82 -12.47 -6.20 -16.89
C ALA A 82 -12.90 -7.67 -16.74
N GLU A 83 -12.28 -8.59 -17.48
CA GLU A 83 -12.54 -10.02 -17.36
C GLU A 83 -11.89 -10.57 -16.09
N GLU A 84 -10.58 -10.38 -15.94
CA GLU A 84 -9.81 -10.81 -14.76
C GLU A 84 -10.36 -10.24 -13.44
N TRP A 85 -10.81 -8.98 -13.45
CA TRP A 85 -11.41 -8.36 -12.28
C TRP A 85 -12.74 -9.00 -11.87
N ARG A 86 -13.55 -9.45 -12.83
CA ARG A 86 -14.86 -10.08 -12.56
C ARG A 86 -14.71 -11.52 -12.10
N ASP A 87 -13.69 -12.22 -12.60
CA ASP A 87 -13.38 -13.59 -12.21
C ASP A 87 -12.86 -13.66 -10.76
N GLY A 88 -12.12 -12.64 -10.32
CA GLY A 88 -11.69 -12.50 -8.92
C GLY A 88 -10.41 -13.29 -8.57
N ASP A 89 -10.09 -14.34 -9.32
CA ASP A 89 -8.90 -15.18 -9.11
C ASP A 89 -7.57 -14.46 -9.44
N TYR A 90 -7.65 -13.39 -10.24
CA TYR A 90 -6.49 -12.73 -10.84
C TYR A 90 -6.21 -11.34 -10.28
N VAL A 91 -6.88 -10.94 -9.19
CA VAL A 91 -6.76 -9.58 -8.63
C VAL A 91 -5.34 -9.35 -8.10
N PRO A 92 -4.55 -8.43 -8.70
CA PRO A 92 -3.21 -8.14 -8.23
C PRO A 92 -3.25 -7.35 -6.92
N PHE A 93 -2.18 -7.44 -6.14
CA PHE A 93 -1.97 -6.61 -4.96
C PHE A 93 -0.61 -5.93 -5.00
N LEU A 94 -0.58 -4.70 -4.52
CA LEU A 94 0.60 -3.90 -4.30
C LEU A 94 1.03 -4.04 -2.84
N GLU A 95 2.23 -4.55 -2.63
CA GLU A 95 2.90 -4.50 -1.34
C GLU A 95 3.86 -3.31 -1.30
N THR A 96 3.74 -2.45 -0.30
CA THR A 96 4.63 -1.30 -0.06
C THR A 96 5.41 -1.50 1.22
N LEU A 97 6.73 -1.66 1.10
CA LEU A 97 7.67 -1.74 2.21
C LEU A 97 8.44 -0.43 2.32
N ILE A 98 8.53 0.11 3.54
CA ILE A 98 9.30 1.32 3.84
C ILE A 98 10.40 0.93 4.82
N GLN A 99 11.65 1.14 4.44
CA GLN A 99 12.83 0.69 5.18
C GLN A 99 13.83 1.84 5.34
N VAL A 100 14.46 1.97 6.51
CA VAL A 100 15.64 2.81 6.71
C VAL A 100 16.87 2.00 6.29
N ASP A 101 17.53 2.43 5.22
CA ASP A 101 18.78 1.82 4.74
C ASP A 101 19.99 2.44 5.44
N ASP A 102 19.92 3.73 5.81
CA ASP A 102 20.91 4.41 6.65
C ASP A 102 20.23 5.23 7.77
N GLY A 103 20.72 5.07 8.99
CA GLY A 103 20.19 5.69 10.21
C GLY A 103 19.57 4.71 11.23
N PRO A 104 19.14 5.22 12.41
CA PRO A 104 18.71 4.40 13.55
C PRO A 104 17.33 3.74 13.42
N GLY A 105 16.60 3.92 12.31
CA GLY A 105 15.30 3.27 12.08
C GLY A 105 14.08 4.05 12.59
N PHE A 106 12.98 3.31 12.78
CA PHE A 106 11.68 3.84 13.22
C PHE A 106 11.40 3.53 14.70
N ARG A 107 10.63 4.40 15.37
CA ARG A 107 10.14 4.24 16.75
C ARG A 107 9.21 3.04 16.92
N ASN A 108 8.50 2.66 15.87
CA ASN A 108 7.63 1.49 15.81
C ASN A 108 7.65 0.90 14.40
N MET A 109 7.10 -0.30 14.24
CA MET A 109 7.04 -0.98 12.94
C MET A 109 5.76 -0.70 12.16
N PHE A 110 4.84 0.13 12.65
CA PHE A 110 3.58 0.37 11.92
C PHE A 110 3.74 1.58 11.03
N ALA A 111 3.46 1.43 9.74
CA ALA A 111 3.39 2.58 8.86
C ALA A 111 2.29 3.55 9.35
N PRO A 112 2.51 4.88 9.27
CA PRO A 112 1.44 5.83 9.49
C PRO A 112 0.29 5.58 8.50
N ALA A 113 -0.95 5.75 8.94
CA ALA A 113 -2.11 5.59 8.07
C ALA A 113 -2.07 6.59 6.91
N PHE A 114 -2.32 6.10 5.69
CA PHE A 114 -2.56 6.90 4.50
C PHE A 114 -3.57 6.19 3.61
N TYR A 115 -4.28 6.97 2.79
CA TYR A 115 -5.19 6.44 1.80
C TYR A 115 -4.45 6.29 0.47
N THR A 116 -4.83 5.27 -0.29
CA THR A 116 -4.62 5.28 -1.74
C THR A 116 -5.88 5.82 -2.40
N VAL A 117 -5.70 6.59 -3.46
CA VAL A 117 -6.81 7.20 -4.21
C VAL A 117 -6.96 6.46 -5.52
N PHE A 118 -8.15 5.97 -5.82
CA PHE A 118 -8.49 5.49 -7.16
C PHE A 118 -9.24 6.60 -7.88
N ASP A 119 -8.66 7.10 -8.97
CA ASP A 119 -9.29 8.10 -9.83
C ASP A 119 -9.63 7.52 -11.21
N SER A 120 -10.60 8.15 -11.87
CA SER A 120 -11.00 7.81 -13.23
C SER A 120 -11.45 9.07 -13.94
N THR A 121 -11.25 9.13 -15.26
CA THR A 121 -11.76 10.22 -16.10
C THR A 121 -13.25 10.06 -16.43
N THR A 122 -13.84 8.89 -16.16
CA THR A 122 -15.22 8.56 -16.54
C THR A 122 -16.12 8.19 -15.36
N GLN A 123 -15.54 7.95 -14.18
CA GLN A 123 -16.25 7.50 -12.98
C GLN A 123 -15.83 8.29 -11.74
N LYS A 124 -16.59 8.18 -10.65
CA LYS A 124 -16.31 8.88 -9.39
C LYS A 124 -15.07 8.31 -8.72
N SER A 125 -14.11 9.16 -8.36
CA SER A 125 -12.94 8.77 -7.56
C SER A 125 -13.32 8.35 -6.13
N PHE A 126 -12.57 7.43 -5.54
CA PHE A 126 -12.76 6.97 -4.17
C PHE A 126 -11.45 6.61 -3.48
N PHE A 127 -11.48 6.54 -2.15
CA PHE A 127 -10.36 6.11 -1.34
C PHE A 127 -10.41 4.60 -1.13
N ASN A 128 -9.24 3.98 -1.07
CA ASN A 128 -9.07 2.61 -0.62
C ASN A 128 -8.37 2.60 0.75
N ASP A 129 -9.01 1.98 1.72
CA ASP A 129 -8.62 1.88 3.13
C ASP A 129 -8.14 0.47 3.53
N ASN A 130 -8.03 -0.46 2.59
CA ASN A 130 -7.72 -1.87 2.87
C ASN A 130 -6.24 -2.14 3.24
N ALA A 131 -5.37 -1.13 3.13
CA ALA A 131 -3.91 -1.28 3.18
C ALA A 131 -3.39 -1.96 4.46
N LEU A 132 -3.94 -1.60 5.62
CA LEU A 132 -3.53 -2.13 6.93
C LEU A 132 -4.19 -3.48 7.26
N LYS A 133 -5.26 -3.82 6.55
CA LYS A 133 -6.09 -4.98 6.88
C LYS A 133 -5.44 -6.27 6.41
N PHE A 134 -5.02 -6.28 5.14
CA PHE A 134 -4.35 -7.42 4.53
C PHE A 134 -2.91 -7.59 5.02
N ALA A 135 -2.28 -6.51 5.48
CA ALA A 135 -0.97 -6.51 6.12
C ALA A 135 -0.96 -7.02 7.56
N ASN A 136 -2.13 -7.22 8.17
CA ASN A 136 -2.21 -7.56 9.58
C ASN A 136 -1.78 -9.01 9.80
N THR A 137 -0.79 -9.21 10.68
CA THR A 137 -0.26 -10.54 11.01
C THR A 137 -1.34 -11.52 11.48
N ILE A 138 -2.38 -11.05 12.18
CA ILE A 138 -3.52 -11.89 12.58
C ILE A 138 -4.29 -12.39 11.36
N VAL A 139 -4.50 -11.55 10.36
CA VAL A 139 -5.17 -11.93 9.10
C VAL A 139 -4.31 -12.94 8.34
N VAL A 140 -2.99 -12.70 8.25
CA VAL A 140 -2.05 -13.63 7.62
C VAL A 140 -2.08 -15.01 8.30
N TYR A 141 -2.01 -15.05 9.64
CA TYR A 141 -2.07 -16.32 10.37
C TYR A 141 -3.43 -17.02 10.26
N GLN A 142 -4.53 -16.28 10.12
CA GLN A 142 -5.84 -16.89 9.84
C GLN A 142 -5.86 -17.54 8.46
N ILE A 143 -5.35 -16.87 7.43
CA ILE A 143 -5.25 -17.45 6.07
C ILE A 143 -4.37 -18.69 6.10
N GLU A 144 -3.22 -18.63 6.78
CA GLU A 144 -2.31 -19.77 6.92
C GLU A 144 -3.00 -20.96 7.62
N ALA A 145 -3.72 -20.70 8.72
CA ALA A 145 -4.36 -21.75 9.51
C ALA A 145 -5.60 -22.37 8.84
N PHE A 146 -6.37 -21.58 8.08
CA PHE A 146 -7.69 -21.98 7.58
C PHE A 146 -7.80 -22.03 6.05
N GLY A 147 -6.75 -21.63 5.32
CA GLY A 147 -6.74 -21.55 3.86
C GLY A 147 -7.59 -20.42 3.29
N ASN A 148 -8.25 -19.63 4.13
CA ASN A 148 -9.08 -18.49 3.75
C ASN A 148 -9.16 -17.47 4.88
N TRP A 149 -9.63 -16.27 4.53
CA TRP A 149 -10.05 -15.26 5.50
C TRP A 149 -11.45 -14.79 5.12
N ILE A 150 -12.37 -14.84 6.08
CA ILE A 150 -13.75 -14.38 5.91
C ILE A 150 -13.83 -12.99 6.53
N GLU A 151 -13.98 -12.01 5.65
CA GLU A 151 -14.19 -10.61 5.97
C GLU A 151 -15.50 -10.43 6.77
N GLY A 152 -15.40 -9.87 7.98
CA GLY A 152 -16.54 -9.71 8.89
C GLY A 152 -17.48 -8.54 8.57
N TYR A 153 -17.28 -7.83 7.45
CA TYR A 153 -18.21 -6.78 7.04
C TYR A 153 -19.46 -7.42 6.43
N PRO A 154 -20.67 -7.14 6.96
CA PRO A 154 -21.89 -7.62 6.34
C PRO A 154 -21.97 -7.10 4.90
N ALA A 155 -22.49 -7.95 4.00
CA ALA A 155 -22.80 -7.54 2.64
C ALA A 155 -23.73 -6.31 2.68
N CYS A 156 -23.19 -5.13 2.41
CA CYS A 156 -23.97 -3.93 2.21
C CYS A 156 -24.70 -4.07 0.87
N ARG A 157 -25.94 -4.57 0.91
CA ARG A 157 -26.84 -4.50 -0.23
C ARG A 157 -27.33 -3.06 -0.34
N VAL A 158 -26.76 -2.29 -1.27
CA VAL A 158 -27.34 -1.01 -1.68
C VAL A 158 -28.61 -1.35 -2.47
N ASP A 159 -29.77 -1.10 -1.88
CA ASP A 159 -31.06 -1.33 -2.52
C ASP A 159 -31.28 -0.26 -3.61
N PRO A 160 -31.43 -0.64 -4.90
CA PRO A 160 -31.58 0.31 -6.00
C PRO A 160 -33.02 0.79 -6.10
N ALA A 161 -33.60 1.31 -5.02
CA ALA A 161 -34.72 2.23 -5.15
C ALA A 161 -34.24 3.58 -5.74
N ARG A 162 -33.54 3.48 -6.87
CA ARG A 162 -33.22 4.41 -7.96
C ARG A 162 -32.43 3.64 -9.03
#